data_AF-A0A3R7R4Q9-F1
#
_entry.id   AF-A0A3R7R4Q9-F1
#
_cell.length_a   1.000
_cell.length_b   1.000
_cell.length_c   1.000
_cell.angle_alpha   90.00
_cell.angle_beta   90.00
_cell.angle_gamma   90.00
#
_symmetry.space_group_name_H-M   'P 1'
#
loop_
_entity.id
_entity.type
_entity.pdbx_description
1 polymer ?
#
loop_
_entity_poly.entity_id
_entity_poly.type
_entity_poly.pdbx_seq_one_letter_code
_entity_poly.pdbx_strand_id
1 'polypeptide(L)'
;AWRTRDTTEEEQAGYWRRVQRRMDDVGPIPRCIFDDDEYETRVLGANNALVRIDASNAVHYKTAGGMGMWPSNDASHKLVKVVRLITQSGFEAFVNLPACFSLGIKLIARLFEVDGENDVIYRLLTNR
;
A
#
# COMPACT_ATOMS: atom_id res chain seq x y z
N ALA A 1 -1.74 -25.00 -7.04
CA ALA A 1 -0.56 -24.47 -6.31
C ALA A 1 -0.03 -25.57 -5.38
N TRP A 2 1.23 -25.58 -4.91
CA TRP A 2 1.70 -26.70 -4.05
C TRP A 2 0.83 -26.91 -2.79
N ARG A 3 0.35 -25.81 -2.18
CA ARG A 3 -0.60 -25.84 -1.04
C ARG A 3 -2.00 -26.38 -1.37
N THR A 4 -2.39 -26.41 -2.64
CA THR A 4 -3.70 -26.84 -3.13
C THR A 4 -3.57 -27.88 -4.23
N ARG A 5 -2.47 -28.63 -4.25
CA ARG A 5 -2.15 -29.53 -5.39
C ARG A 5 -3.10 -30.72 -5.49
N ASP A 6 -3.68 -31.09 -4.34
CA ASP A 6 -4.58 -32.23 -4.20
C ASP A 6 -6.07 -31.82 -4.26
N THR A 7 -6.36 -30.54 -4.59
CA THR A 7 -7.71 -29.96 -4.69
C THR A 7 -8.18 -29.86 -6.15
N THR A 8 -9.47 -29.57 -6.38
CA THR A 8 -10.00 -29.45 -7.75
C THR A 8 -9.39 -28.27 -8.52
N GLU A 9 -9.49 -28.28 -9.85
CA GLU A 9 -9.01 -27.18 -10.70
C GLU A 9 -9.67 -25.85 -10.33
N GLU A 10 -10.97 -25.87 -10.01
CA GLU A 10 -11.72 -24.69 -9.58
C GLU A 10 -11.20 -24.12 -8.26
N GLU A 11 -10.87 -24.98 -7.30
CA GLU A 11 -10.29 -24.59 -6.01
C GLU A 11 -8.88 -24.01 -6.20
N GLN A 12 -8.08 -24.61 -7.09
CA GLN A 12 -6.76 -24.09 -7.43
C GLN A 12 -6.84 -22.72 -8.12
N ALA A 13 -7.77 -22.53 -9.06
CA ALA A 13 -8.01 -21.24 -9.71
C ALA A 13 -8.55 -20.20 -8.72
N GLY A 14 -9.40 -20.60 -7.78
CA GLY A 14 -9.89 -19.75 -6.69
C GLY A 14 -8.76 -19.30 -5.76
N TYR A 15 -7.86 -20.21 -5.40
CA TYR A 15 -6.67 -19.90 -4.60
C TYR A 15 -5.78 -18.86 -5.27
N TRP A 16 -5.45 -19.04 -6.55
CA TRP A 16 -4.61 -18.09 -7.28
C TRP A 16 -5.26 -16.72 -7.48
N ARG A 17 -6.58 -16.66 -7.73
CA ARG A 17 -7.32 -15.39 -7.74
C ARG A 17 -7.25 -14.67 -6.40
N ARG A 18 -7.30 -15.40 -5.28
CA ARG A 18 -7.15 -14.84 -3.94
C ARG A 18 -5.74 -14.29 -3.73
N VAL A 19 -4.71 -15.06 -4.09
CA VAL A 19 -3.30 -14.64 -4.03
C VAL A 19 -3.07 -13.36 -4.84
N GLN A 20 -3.60 -13.29 -6.07
CA GLN A 20 -3.51 -12.09 -6.91
C GLN A 20 -4.14 -10.87 -6.24
N ARG A 21 -5.39 -11.01 -5.76
CA ARG A 21 -6.06 -9.92 -5.04
C ARG A 21 -5.26 -9.44 -3.83
N ARG A 22 -4.70 -10.36 -3.04
CA ARG A 22 -3.89 -9.99 -1.87
C ARG A 22 -2.60 -9.27 -2.27
N MET A 23 -1.94 -9.66 -3.35
CA MET A 23 -0.79 -8.91 -3.86
C MET A 23 -1.16 -7.46 -4.21
N ASP A 24 -2.35 -7.24 -4.76
CA ASP A 24 -2.86 -5.90 -5.09
C ASP A 24 -3.22 -5.08 -3.83
N ASP A 25 -3.71 -5.75 -2.78
CA ASP A 25 -4.18 -5.12 -1.54
C ASP A 25 -3.04 -4.80 -0.55
N VAL A 26 -2.06 -5.70 -0.39
CA VAL A 26 -0.99 -5.57 0.62
C VAL A 26 0.42 -5.47 0.05
N GLY A 27 0.58 -5.60 -1.27
CA GLY A 27 1.88 -5.62 -1.93
C GLY A 27 2.58 -6.98 -1.83
N PRO A 28 3.87 -7.08 -2.22
CA PRO A 28 4.62 -8.34 -2.27
C PRO A 28 5.11 -8.75 -0.87
N ILE A 29 4.19 -8.97 0.08
CA ILE A 29 4.48 -9.43 1.44
C ILE A 29 3.99 -10.88 1.58
N PRO A 30 4.86 -11.89 1.35
CA PRO A 30 4.43 -13.29 1.26
C PRO A 30 3.60 -13.76 2.46
N ARG A 31 3.98 -13.35 3.67
CA ARG A 31 3.24 -13.67 4.89
C ARG A 31 1.78 -13.22 4.82
N CYS A 32 1.53 -11.95 4.49
CA CYS A 32 0.19 -11.41 4.33
C CYS A 32 -0.53 -11.87 3.06
N ILE A 33 0.16 -12.46 2.08
CA ILE A 33 -0.48 -13.03 0.88
C ILE A 33 -1.00 -14.44 1.18
N PHE A 34 -0.21 -15.23 1.90
CA PHE A 34 -0.43 -16.65 2.07
C PHE A 34 -1.10 -17.02 3.40
N ASP A 35 -1.29 -16.06 4.30
CA ASP A 35 -1.92 -16.26 5.60
C ASP A 35 -3.11 -15.29 5.73
N ASP A 36 -4.25 -15.82 6.20
CA ASP A 36 -5.53 -15.10 6.23
C ASP A 36 -5.56 -14.07 7.38
N ASP A 37 -5.05 -14.43 8.57
CA ASP A 37 -5.04 -13.55 9.74
C ASP A 37 -4.03 -12.41 9.56
N GLU A 38 -2.85 -12.72 9.01
CA GLU A 38 -1.83 -11.73 8.69
C GLU A 38 -2.30 -10.78 7.57
N TYR A 39 -3.07 -11.28 6.60
CA TYR A 39 -3.70 -10.46 5.57
C TYR A 39 -4.67 -9.45 6.21
N GLU A 40 -5.62 -9.93 7.01
CA GLU A 40 -6.63 -9.08 7.64
C GLU A 40 -6.01 -8.05 8.58
N THR A 41 -5.06 -8.48 9.41
CA THR A 41 -4.30 -7.61 10.30
C THR A 41 -3.58 -6.51 9.51
N ARG A 42 -2.96 -6.86 8.37
CA ARG A 42 -2.24 -5.90 7.52
C ARG A 42 -3.16 -4.87 6.88
N VAL A 43 -4.31 -5.31 6.37
CA VAL A 43 -5.33 -4.44 5.75
C VAL A 43 -5.93 -3.50 6.79
N LEU A 44 -6.35 -4.03 7.94
CA LEU A 44 -6.88 -3.23 9.03
C LEU A 44 -5.86 -2.20 9.54
N GLY A 45 -4.61 -2.62 9.71
CA GLY A 45 -3.51 -1.73 10.11
C GLY A 45 -3.27 -0.60 9.12
N ALA A 46 -3.32 -0.88 7.81
CA ALA A 46 -3.18 0.13 6.77
C ALA A 46 -4.35 1.12 6.77
N ASN A 47 -5.60 0.64 6.85
CA ASN A 47 -6.78 1.49 6.91
C ASN A 47 -6.79 2.37 8.17
N ASN A 48 -6.44 1.82 9.33
CA ASN A 48 -6.34 2.58 10.57
C ASN A 48 -5.24 3.65 10.49
N ALA A 49 -4.12 3.36 9.84
CA ALA A 49 -3.06 4.34 9.61
C ALA A 49 -3.53 5.48 8.70
N LEU A 50 -4.29 5.18 7.62
CA LEU A 50 -4.88 6.20 6.74
C LEU A 50 -5.86 7.12 7.49
N VAL A 51 -6.78 6.55 8.27
CA VAL A 51 -7.80 7.32 9.02
C VAL A 51 -7.16 8.25 10.06
N ARG A 52 -5.96 7.91 10.56
CA ARG A 52 -5.19 8.75 11.49
C ARG A 52 -4.45 9.91 10.82
N ILE A 53 -4.48 10.00 9.49
CA ILE A 53 -3.91 11.15 8.78
C ILE A 53 -4.90 12.30 8.90
N ASP A 54 -4.44 13.42 9.42
CA ASP A 54 -5.18 14.66 9.57
C ASP A 54 -4.31 15.86 9.17
N ALA A 55 -4.88 17.06 9.16
CA ALA A 55 -4.17 18.27 8.75
C ALA A 55 -2.90 18.54 9.59
N SER A 56 -2.84 18.11 10.85
CA SER A 56 -1.69 18.33 11.73
C SER A 56 -0.49 17.48 11.37
N ASN A 57 -0.70 16.30 10.76
CA ASN A 57 0.35 15.34 10.45
C ASN A 57 0.51 15.05 8.95
N ALA A 58 -0.40 15.53 8.09
CA ALA A 58 -0.41 15.31 6.64
C ALA A 58 0.94 15.64 5.97
N VAL A 59 1.62 16.70 6.43
CA VAL A 59 2.93 17.12 5.91
C VAL A 59 3.96 15.99 5.93
N HIS A 60 3.89 15.10 6.92
CA HIS A 60 4.78 13.96 7.01
C HIS A 60 4.55 12.94 5.91
N TYR A 61 3.33 12.83 5.38
CA TYR A 61 2.92 11.84 4.38
C TYR A 61 3.08 12.34 2.93
N LYS A 62 3.28 13.65 2.72
CA LYS A 62 3.47 14.27 1.39
C LYS A 62 4.73 13.79 0.66
N THR A 63 5.71 13.22 1.38
CA THR A 63 6.94 12.68 0.80
C THR A 63 6.78 11.27 0.22
N ALA A 64 5.60 10.66 0.28
CA ALA A 64 5.35 9.36 -0.35
C ALA A 64 5.53 9.47 -1.87
N GLY A 65 6.58 8.84 -2.41
CA GLY A 65 7.01 8.96 -3.82
C GLY A 65 8.19 9.89 -4.06
N GLY A 66 8.68 10.61 -3.05
CA GLY A 66 9.82 11.52 -3.15
C GLY A 66 11.15 10.95 -2.64
N MET A 67 12.23 11.68 -2.90
CA MET A 67 13.51 11.48 -2.21
C MET A 67 13.44 12.17 -0.84
N GLY A 68 13.33 11.38 0.21
CA GLY A 68 13.28 11.86 1.59
C GLY A 68 12.93 10.73 2.55
N MET A 69 13.55 10.73 3.73
CA MET A 69 13.20 9.76 4.76
C MET A 69 11.80 10.05 5.27
N TRP A 70 10.94 9.03 5.27
CA TRP A 70 9.69 9.12 5.98
C TRP A 70 9.95 9.09 7.48
N PRO A 71 9.23 9.88 8.30
CA PRO A 71 9.38 9.78 9.73
C PRO A 71 9.04 8.35 10.15
N SER A 72 9.92 7.75 10.95
CA SER A 72 9.79 6.38 11.47
C SER A 72 8.73 6.33 12.57
N ASN A 73 7.49 6.67 12.22
CA ASN A 73 6.33 6.47 13.07
C ASN A 73 5.69 5.10 12.77
N ASP A 74 4.85 4.60 13.68
CA ASP A 74 4.18 3.31 13.54
C ASP A 74 3.23 3.19 12.33
N ALA A 75 2.89 4.30 11.68
CA ALA A 75 2.04 4.33 10.49
C ALA A 75 2.85 4.10 9.19
N SER A 76 4.11 4.54 9.16
CA SER A 76 4.96 4.52 7.98
C SER A 76 5.11 3.13 7.36
N HIS A 77 5.56 2.13 8.11
CA HIS A 77 5.71 0.75 7.62
C HIS A 77 4.39 0.09 7.20
N LYS A 78 3.25 0.63 7.66
CA LYS A 78 1.92 0.17 7.25
C LYS A 78 1.49 0.77 5.91
N LEU A 79 2.06 1.89 5.49
CA LEU A 79 1.64 2.61 4.28
C LEU A 79 2.65 2.56 3.14
N VAL A 80 3.95 2.49 3.42
CA VAL A 80 5.01 2.45 2.39
C VAL A 80 5.91 1.23 2.52
N LYS A 81 6.65 1.00 1.44
CA LYS A 81 7.85 0.20 1.34
C LYS A 81 9.02 1.09 0.94
N VAL A 82 10.20 0.73 1.42
CA VAL A 82 11.46 1.28 0.91
C VAL A 82 11.86 0.47 -0.33
N VAL A 83 12.13 1.15 -1.43
CA VAL A 83 12.70 0.54 -2.64
C VAL A 83 14.04 1.16 -2.95
N ARG A 84 14.96 0.31 -3.40
CA ARG A 84 16.26 0.71 -3.93
C ARG A 84 16.09 1.03 -5.41
N LEU A 85 16.30 2.30 -5.77
CA LEU A 85 16.32 2.77 -7.14
C LEU A 85 17.77 2.77 -7.63
N ILE A 86 18.04 2.01 -8.69
CA ILE A 86 19.33 2.02 -9.40
C ILE A 86 19.04 2.45 -10.83
N THR A 87 19.69 3.51 -11.26
CA THR A 87 19.56 4.03 -12.64
C THR A 87 20.66 3.47 -13.54
N GLN A 88 20.49 3.60 -14.86
CA GLN A 88 21.49 3.15 -15.83
C GLN A 88 22.82 3.90 -15.70
N SER A 89 22.82 5.14 -15.20
CA SER A 89 24.04 5.92 -14.94
C SER A 89 24.78 5.50 -13.67
N GLY A 90 24.28 4.50 -12.93
CA GLY A 90 24.85 4.06 -11.66
C GLY A 90 24.44 4.93 -10.47
N PHE A 91 23.55 5.92 -10.66
CA PHE A 91 22.97 6.63 -9.52
C PHE A 91 22.07 5.68 -8.72
N GLU A 92 22.28 5.65 -7.42
CA GLU A 92 21.58 4.81 -6.46
C GLU A 92 20.90 5.68 -5.38
N ALA A 93 19.64 5.41 -5.12
CA ALA A 93 18.88 6.05 -4.05
C ALA A 93 17.88 5.09 -3.41
N PHE A 94 17.46 5.40 -2.18
CA PHE A 94 16.33 4.76 -1.53
C PHE A 94 15.13 5.69 -1.57
N VAL A 95 14.01 5.21 -2.10
CA VAL A 95 12.76 5.98 -2.17
C VAL A 95 11.65 5.24 -1.43
N ASN A 96 10.78 6.02 -0.78
CA ASN A 96 9.61 5.49 -0.10
C ASN A 96 8.45 5.47 -1.10
N LEU A 97 7.97 4.27 -1.44
CA LEU A 97 6.80 4.08 -2.30
C LEU A 97 5.65 3.49 -1.50
N PRO A 98 4.39 3.76 -1.87
CA PRO A 98 3.26 3.04 -1.29
C PRO A 98 3.49 1.52 -1.32
N ALA A 99 3.03 0.82 -0.28
CA ALA A 99 3.23 -0.63 -0.17
C ALA A 99 2.67 -1.37 -1.40
N CYS A 100 1.52 -0.91 -1.90
CA CYS A 100 0.86 -1.32 -3.13
C CYS A 100 0.17 -0.12 -3.82
N PHE A 101 -0.23 -0.31 -5.07
CA PHE A 101 -0.85 0.73 -5.90
C PHE A 101 -2.17 1.24 -5.30
N SER A 102 -3.03 0.33 -4.85
CA SER A 102 -4.33 0.66 -4.25
C SER A 102 -4.18 1.52 -2.99
N LEU A 103 -3.18 1.22 -2.16
CA LEU A 103 -2.85 1.99 -0.96
C LEU A 103 -2.28 3.37 -1.31
N GLY A 104 -1.51 3.48 -2.39
CA GLY A 104 -1.04 4.76 -2.90
C GLY A 104 -2.17 5.70 -3.29
N ILE A 105 -3.19 5.19 -4.00
CA ILE A 105 -4.39 5.97 -4.33
C ILE A 105 -5.11 6.43 -3.06
N LYS A 106 -5.34 5.51 -2.11
CA LYS A 106 -6.02 5.84 -0.84
C LYS A 106 -5.25 6.89 -0.03
N LEU A 107 -3.92 6.79 0.01
CA LEU A 107 -3.07 7.76 0.70
C LEU A 107 -3.17 9.14 0.06
N ILE A 108 -3.04 9.23 -1.27
CA ILE A 108 -3.18 10.49 -2.01
C ILE A 108 -4.55 11.10 -1.78
N ALA A 109 -5.61 10.29 -1.89
CA ALA A 109 -6.97 10.76 -1.65
C ALA A 109 -7.11 11.34 -0.23
N ARG A 110 -6.65 10.59 0.78
CA ARG A 110 -6.73 11.02 2.17
C ARG A 110 -5.92 12.29 2.46
N LEU A 111 -4.79 12.49 1.77
CA LEU A 111 -3.98 13.71 1.87
C LEU A 111 -4.70 14.93 1.29
N PHE A 112 -5.35 14.79 0.13
CA PHE A 112 -6.15 15.88 -0.43
C PHE A 112 -7.36 16.22 0.44
N GLU A 113 -8.02 15.20 1.01
CA GLU A 113 -9.15 15.41 1.90
C GLU A 113 -8.79 16.27 3.13
N VAL A 114 -7.59 16.06 3.70
CA VAL A 114 -7.15 16.78 4.92
C VAL A 114 -6.49 18.12 4.63
N ASP A 115 -5.92 18.32 3.45
CA ASP A 115 -5.33 19.63 3.06
C ASP A 115 -6.41 20.70 2.84
N GLY A 116 -7.70 20.32 2.82
CA GLY A 116 -8.83 21.27 2.77
C GLY A 116 -9.10 21.85 1.38
N GLU A 117 -8.26 21.56 0.40
CA GLU A 117 -8.57 21.80 -1.00
C GLU A 117 -9.47 20.66 -1.51
N ASN A 118 -10.67 21.00 -1.96
CA ASN A 118 -11.53 20.11 -2.73
C ASN A 118 -10.90 19.85 -4.11
N ASP A 119 -9.76 19.16 -4.12
CA ASP A 119 -8.99 18.97 -5.33
C ASP A 119 -9.81 18.12 -6.33
N VAL A 120 -9.76 18.53 -7.59
CA VAL A 120 -10.42 17.83 -8.68
C VAL A 120 -9.91 16.39 -8.75
N ILE A 121 -8.63 16.16 -8.44
CA ILE A 121 -8.03 14.82 -8.39
C ILE A 121 -8.66 13.99 -7.26
N TYR A 122 -8.83 14.54 -6.06
CA TYR A 122 -9.49 13.85 -4.95
C TYR A 122 -10.90 13.35 -5.31
N ARG A 123 -11.70 14.22 -5.93
CA ARG A 123 -13.07 13.88 -6.36
C ARG A 123 -13.08 12.80 -7.43
N LEU A 124 -12.12 12.81 -8.35
CA LEU A 124 -11.99 11.76 -9.38
C LEU A 124 -11.53 10.41 -8.79
N LEU A 125 -10.71 10.43 -7.74
CA LEU A 125 -10.22 9.21 -7.09
C LEU A 125 -11.24 8.54 -6.17
N THR A 126 -12.18 9.30 -5.61
CA THR A 126 -13.16 8.82 -4.62
C THR A 126 -14.56 8.54 -5.18
N ASN A 127 -14.89 9.06 -6.37
CA ASN A 127 -16.10 8.68 -7.09
C ASN A 127 -15.90 7.34 -7.83
N ARG A 128 -16.34 6.24 -7.23
CA ARG A 128 -16.56 4.95 -7.90
C ARG A 128 -17.97 4.44 -7.59
#